data_AF-A0A173WLN4-F1
#
_entry.id   AF-A0A173WLN4-F1
#
_cell.length_a   1.000
_cell.length_b   1.000
_cell.length_c   1.000
_cell.angle_alpha   90.00
_cell.angle_beta   90.00
_cell.angle_gamma   90.00
#
_symmetry.space_group_name_H-M   'P 1'
#
loop_
_entity.id
_entity.type
_entity.pdbx_description
1 polymer ?
#
loop_
_entity_poly.entity_id
_entity_poly.type
_entity_poly.pdbx_seq_one_letter_code
_entity_poly.pdbx_strand_id
1 'polypeptide(L)' 'MKVKCIKRYSDVKLKKIVEVGEILDVDDERAEHLIHEGVAEITKETEKSAGKEKG' A
#
# COMPACT_ATOMS: atom_id res chain seq x y z
N MET A 1 -3.43 3.05 8.23
CA MET A 1 -2.42 2.11 7.68
C MET A 1 -1.68 2.81 6.55
N LYS A 2 -0.34 2.83 6.59
CA LYS A 2 0.44 3.46 5.51
C LYS A 2 0.83 2.42 4.47
N VAL A 3 0.51 2.70 3.22
CA VAL A 3 0.89 1.88 2.06
C VAL A 3 1.63 2.73 1.03
N LYS A 4 2.67 2.18 0.41
CA LYS A 4 3.39 2.79 -0.71
C LYS A 4 2.80 2.28 -2.00
N CYS A 5 2.47 3.20 -2.88
CA CYS A 5 2.01 2.84 -4.20
C CYS A 5 3.18 2.34 -5.03
N ILE A 6 3.03 1.15 -5.59
CA ILE A 6 4.05 0.50 -6.42
C ILE A 6 3.69 0.58 -7.91
N LYS A 7 2.43 0.93 -8.21
CA LYS A 7 1.94 1.17 -9.55
C LYS A 7 1.16 2.47 -9.58
N ARG A 8 1.21 3.15 -10.73
CA ARG A 8 0.35 4.30 -11.00
C ARG A 8 -1.08 3.81 -11.21
N TYR A 9 -2.02 4.38 -10.48
CA TYR A 9 -3.45 4.12 -10.68
C TYR A 9 -4.26 5.39 -10.51
N SER A 10 -5.48 5.38 -11.06
CA SER A 10 -6.44 6.47 -10.85
C SER A 10 -7.27 6.12 -9.63
N ASP A 11 -7.08 6.87 -8.54
CA ASP A 11 -7.82 6.64 -7.33
C ASP A 11 -9.15 7.37 -7.40
N VAL A 12 -10.24 6.61 -7.55
CA VAL A 12 -11.60 7.15 -7.68
C VAL A 12 -12.11 7.79 -6.39
N LYS A 13 -11.62 7.35 -5.22
CA LYS A 13 -12.01 7.92 -3.92
C LYS A 13 -11.35 9.28 -3.70
N LEU A 14 -10.07 9.40 -4.08
CA LEU A 14 -9.27 10.63 -3.96
C LEU A 14 -9.41 11.54 -5.19
N LYS A 15 -10.07 11.06 -6.26
CA LYS A 15 -10.22 11.74 -7.56
C LYS A 15 -8.90 12.26 -8.11
N LYS A 16 -7.82 11.54 -7.85
CA LYS A 16 -6.46 11.89 -8.30
C LYS A 16 -5.73 10.67 -8.83
N ILE A 17 -4.73 10.95 -9.66
CA ILE A 17 -3.80 9.94 -10.09
C ILE A 17 -2.75 9.78 -8.99
N VAL A 18 -2.61 8.55 -8.50
CA VAL A 18 -1.60 8.20 -7.53
C VAL A 18 -0.38 7.68 -8.28
N GLU A 19 0.77 8.25 -8.01
CA GLU A 19 2.02 7.89 -8.67
C GLU A 19 2.79 6.81 -7.90
N VAL A 20 3.70 6.14 -8.61
CA VAL A 20 4.59 5.15 -8.00
C VAL A 20 5.51 5.85 -6.99
N GLY A 21 5.58 5.30 -5.79
CA GLY A 21 6.35 5.83 -4.67
C GLY A 21 5.55 6.69 -3.70
N GLU A 22 4.32 7.07 -4.04
CA GLU A 22 3.47 7.87 -3.15
C GLU A 22 3.02 7.03 -1.94
N ILE A 23 3.17 7.60 -0.74
CA ILE A 23 2.69 6.99 0.50
C ILE A 23 1.26 7.46 0.76
N LEU A 24 0.34 6.52 0.81
CA LEU A 24 -1.06 6.77 1.17
C LEU A 24 -1.31 6.27 2.57
N ASP A 25 -1.95 7.11 3.39
CA ASP A 25 -2.50 6.70 4.67
C ASP A 25 -3.99 6.37 4.47
N VAL A 26 -4.32 5.08 4.61
CA VAL A 26 -5.64 4.51 4.34
C VAL A 26 -6.03 3.53 5.45
N ASP A 27 -7.31 3.23 5.58
CA ASP A 27 -7.79 2.19 6.51
C ASP A 27 -7.33 0.78 6.10
N ASP A 28 -7.33 -0.16 7.05
CA ASP A 28 -6.86 -1.54 6.84
C ASP A 28 -7.57 -2.25 5.67
N GLU A 29 -8.90 -2.14 5.57
CA GLU A 29 -9.66 -2.72 4.45
C GLU A 29 -9.17 -2.20 3.08
N ARG A 30 -8.88 -0.90 3.02
CA ARG A 30 -8.40 -0.27 1.79
C ARG A 30 -6.95 -0.63 1.51
N ALA A 31 -6.10 -0.73 2.54
CA ALA A 31 -4.75 -1.21 2.40
C ALA A 31 -4.74 -2.62 1.83
N GLU A 32 -5.51 -3.55 2.41
CA GLU A 32 -5.63 -4.93 1.94
C GLU A 32 -6.11 -4.99 0.49
N HIS A 33 -7.11 -4.19 0.12
CA HIS A 33 -7.58 -4.13 -1.26
C HIS A 33 -6.48 -3.69 -2.23
N LEU A 34 -5.76 -2.61 -1.92
CA LEU A 34 -4.68 -2.08 -2.77
C LEU A 34 -3.49 -3.06 -2.87
N ILE A 35 -3.22 -3.82 -1.80
CA ILE A 35 -2.19 -4.85 -1.77
C ILE A 35 -2.61 -6.07 -2.59
N HIS A 36 -3.87 -6.49 -2.47
CA HIS A 36 -4.42 -7.62 -3.22
C HIS A 36 -4.48 -7.34 -4.72
N GLU A 37 -4.86 -6.11 -5.10
CA GLU A 37 -4.78 -5.64 -6.49
C GLU A 37 -3.32 -5.48 -6.98
N GLY A 38 -2.34 -5.53 -6.07
CA GLY A 38 -0.93 -5.38 -6.40
C GLY A 38 -0.59 -4.00 -6.93
N VAL A 39 -1.27 -2.96 -6.43
CA VAL A 39 -1.02 -1.54 -6.74
C VAL A 39 -0.32 -0.80 -5.60
N ALA A 40 -0.39 -1.32 -4.36
CA ALA A 40 0.34 -0.79 -3.21
C ALA A 40 1.00 -1.91 -2.37
N GLU A 41 1.96 -1.54 -1.53
CA GLU A 41 2.64 -2.38 -0.54
C GLU A 41 2.61 -1.72 0.84
N ILE A 42 2.57 -2.48 1.94
CA ILE A 42 2.58 -1.90 3.30
C ILE A 42 3.94 -1.22 3.57
N THR A 43 3.92 0.07 3.89
CA THR A 43 5.11 0.76 4.40
C THR A 43 5.22 0.61 5.90
N LYS A 44 6.13 -0.26 6.33
CA LYS A 44 6.49 -0.38 7.74
C LYS A 44 7.50 0.72 8.10
N GLU A 45 7.02 1.91 8.47
CA GLU A 45 7.88 2.88 9.18
C GLU A 45 7.90 2.66 10.70
N THR A 46 7.13 1.71 11.23
CA THR A 46 7.27 1.25 12.61
C THR A 46 7.16 -0.27 12.67
N GLU A 47 8.26 -0.88 13.11
CA GLU A 47 8.36 -2.18 13.79
C GLU A 47 8.30 -3.46 12.93
N LYS A 48 9.51 -3.91 12.56
CA LYS A 48 10.05 -5.24 12.92
C LYS A 48 9.01 -6.26 13.43
N SER A 49 8.44 -7.05 12.52
CA SER A 49 8.20 -8.50 12.68
C SER A 49 7.32 -9.03 11.54
N ALA A 50 7.40 -10.35 11.36
CA ALA A 50 6.74 -11.20 10.38
C ALA A 50 7.26 -11.10 8.94
N GLY A 51 8.13 -12.07 8.61
CA GLY A 51 8.06 -12.72 7.30
C GLY A 51 9.35 -12.91 6.51
N LYS A 52 10.39 -13.57 7.05
CA LYS A 52 11.25 -14.42 6.22
C LYS A 52 11.86 -15.58 7.02
N GLU A 53 11.04 -16.57 7.30
CA GLU A 53 11.54 -17.95 7.50
C GLU A 53 10.75 -18.86 6.55
N LYS A 54 11.42 -19.22 5.45
CA LYS A 54 11.06 -20.24 4.47
C LYS A 54 12.31 -20.39 3.60
N GLY A 55 13.08 -21.46 3.59
CA GLY A 55 13.23 -22.70 4.35
C GLY A 55 14.56 -23.30 3.88
#